data_AF-A0AAD6VPZ2-F1
#
_entry.id   AF-A0AAD6VPZ2-F1
#
_cell.length_a   1.000
_cell.length_b   1.000
_cell.length_c   1.000
_cell.angle_alpha   90.00
_cell.angle_beta   90.00
_cell.angle_gamma   90.00
#
_symmetry.space_group_name_H-M   'P 1'
#
loop_
_entity.id
_entity.type
_entity.pdbx_description
1 polymer ?
#
loop_
_entity_poly.entity_id
_entity_poly.type
_entity_poly.pdbx_seq_one_letter_code
_entity_poly.pdbx_strand_id
1 'polypeptide(L)'
;MGDDTSSNKPEVVPIFAPQTLIVVASLFLAAVCVAILVFFTRRKSKSNGNLLLLVGPPDGGKTAILSMLVYDQALPTHTSLQVNASSVAVPRKRTLTVVDIPGHPRIRNQVNEHIANSKAIAFVVDASTISRNGPVVAEHLHMILNAITSLPPSQVLPSLLILAHKSDLVKSGTTSSTIEALAINRVKTILERELEKRRASQSGGVGVEELGEEGARTELGGLECSGEKGVFRFDAWEGGEVVFLGTSVKTGKSVEEKDGVDGLASLREWMEDNA
;
A
#
# COMPACT_ATOMS: atom_id res chain seq x y z
N MET A 1 57.90 66.10 24.53
CA MET A 1 57.01 66.83 23.61
C MET A 1 56.82 65.96 22.39
N GLY A 2 55.60 65.45 22.18
CA GLY A 2 55.22 64.68 20.98
C GLY A 2 54.78 63.26 21.30
N ASP A 3 53.51 63.15 21.72
CA ASP A 3 52.68 61.95 21.64
C ASP A 3 52.55 61.51 20.17
N ASP A 4 52.56 60.21 19.88
CA ASP A 4 51.95 59.67 18.67
C ASP A 4 51.40 58.26 18.97
N THR A 5 50.22 58.26 19.57
CA THR A 5 49.35 57.10 19.68
C THR A 5 48.84 56.70 18.29
N SER A 6 49.42 55.64 17.71
CA SER A 6 48.84 54.99 16.52
C SER A 6 47.58 54.23 16.93
N SER A 7 46.43 54.89 16.80
CA SER A 7 45.10 54.28 16.91
C SER A 7 44.86 53.31 15.75
N ASN A 8 45.18 52.03 15.93
CA ASN A 8 44.64 50.97 15.07
C ASN A 8 43.17 50.74 15.44
N LYS A 9 42.27 51.32 14.65
CA LYS A 9 40.83 51.03 14.72
C LYS A 9 40.59 49.56 14.35
N PRO A 10 39.73 48.82 15.08
CA PRO A 10 39.34 47.48 14.64
C PRO A 10 38.49 47.61 13.38
N GLU A 11 38.97 47.01 12.29
CA GLU A 11 38.21 46.86 11.05
C GLU A 11 37.09 45.86 11.27
N VAL A 12 35.88 46.38 11.53
CA VAL A 12 34.66 45.57 11.59
C VAL A 12 34.28 45.15 10.19
N VAL A 13 34.70 43.94 9.80
CA VAL A 13 34.27 43.29 8.57
C VAL A 13 32.74 43.13 8.62
N PRO A 14 31.97 43.71 7.69
CA PRO A 14 30.52 43.59 7.72
C PRO A 14 30.12 42.15 7.43
N ILE A 15 29.54 41.48 8.43
CA ILE A 15 29.07 40.09 8.42
C ILE A 15 27.93 39.88 7.40
N PHE A 16 27.33 40.95 6.88
CA PHE A 16 26.25 40.92 5.89
C PHE A 16 26.74 41.44 4.54
N ALA A 17 27.65 40.69 3.91
CA ALA A 17 27.94 40.91 2.50
C ALA A 17 26.68 40.58 1.67
N PRO A 18 26.29 41.42 0.69
CA PRO A 18 25.06 41.22 -0.09
C PRO A 18 24.98 39.84 -0.76
N GLN A 19 26.13 39.22 -1.03
CA GLN A 19 26.25 37.85 -1.53
C GLN A 19 25.69 36.77 -0.59
N THR A 20 25.79 36.91 0.75
CA THR A 20 25.23 35.90 1.67
C THR A 20 23.70 35.96 1.72
N LEU A 21 23.12 37.16 1.64
CA LEU A 21 21.67 37.36 1.53
C LEU A 21 21.10 36.75 0.24
N ILE A 22 21.79 36.90 -0.89
CA ILE A 22 21.36 36.33 -2.17
C ILE A 22 21.38 34.79 -2.11
N VAL A 23 22.40 34.19 -1.50
CA VAL A 23 22.51 32.73 -1.36
C VAL A 23 21.44 32.17 -0.42
N VAL A 24 21.15 32.85 0.70
CA VAL A 24 20.09 32.40 1.63
C VAL A 24 18.71 32.55 0.99
N ALA A 25 18.46 33.64 0.27
CA ALA A 25 17.20 33.85 -0.45
C ALA A 25 16.98 32.81 -1.57
N SER A 26 18.02 32.46 -2.32
CA SER A 26 17.92 31.45 -3.38
C SER A 26 17.70 30.03 -2.81
N LEU A 27 18.35 29.69 -1.69
CA LEU A 27 18.15 28.42 -1.00
C LEU A 27 16.73 28.30 -0.46
N PHE A 28 16.19 29.37 0.12
CA PHE A 28 14.82 29.40 0.61
C PHE A 28 13.80 29.25 -0.53
N LEU A 29 14.00 29.97 -1.64
CA LEU A 29 13.14 29.85 -2.81
C LEU A 29 13.19 28.43 -3.41
N ALA A 30 14.38 27.83 -3.49
CA ALA A 30 14.54 26.45 -3.95
C ALA A 30 13.81 25.46 -3.01
N ALA A 31 13.94 25.61 -1.69
CA ALA A 31 13.24 24.76 -0.72
C ALA A 31 11.71 24.91 -0.83
N VAL A 32 11.20 26.13 -1.01
CA VAL A 32 9.77 26.38 -1.22
C VAL A 32 9.31 25.78 -2.54
N CYS A 33 10.06 25.94 -3.63
CA CYS A 33 9.73 25.32 -4.92
C CYS A 33 9.72 23.79 -4.84
N VAL A 34 10.69 23.18 -4.15
CA VAL A 34 10.71 21.73 -3.92
C VAL A 34 9.53 21.31 -3.04
N ALA A 35 9.21 22.04 -1.98
CA ALA A 35 8.05 21.74 -1.13
C ALA A 35 6.74 21.86 -1.91
N ILE A 36 6.59 22.89 -2.74
CA ILE A 36 5.46 23.09 -3.63
C ILE A 36 5.38 21.96 -4.67
N LEU A 37 6.51 21.60 -5.29
CA LEU A 37 6.57 20.51 -6.26
C LEU A 37 6.18 19.19 -5.60
N VAL A 38 6.75 18.85 -4.44
CA VAL A 38 6.41 17.66 -3.63
C VAL A 38 4.93 17.68 -3.22
N PHE A 39 4.39 18.85 -2.86
CA PHE A 39 2.99 18.99 -2.50
C PHE A 39 2.06 18.81 -3.72
N PHE A 40 2.43 19.32 -4.89
CA PHE A 40 1.69 19.15 -6.14
C PHE A 40 1.82 17.73 -6.71
N THR A 41 2.97 17.07 -6.58
CA THR A 41 3.12 15.67 -6.97
C THR A 41 2.35 14.76 -6.02
N ARG A 42 2.36 15.04 -4.71
CA ARG A 42 1.52 14.32 -3.72
C ARG A 42 0.02 14.55 -3.95
N ARG A 43 -0.40 15.72 -4.41
CA ARG A 43 -1.82 16.01 -4.73
C ARG A 43 -2.31 15.42 -6.05
N LYS A 44 -1.43 14.94 -6.93
CA LYS A 44 -1.79 14.49 -8.29
C LYS A 44 -2.29 13.04 -8.38
N SER A 45 -2.55 12.36 -7.26
CA SER A 45 -3.25 11.07 -7.28
C SER A 45 -4.75 11.24 -7.05
N LYS A 46 -5.46 11.69 -8.09
CA LYS A 46 -6.91 11.48 -8.18
C LYS A 46 -7.18 10.72 -9.47
N SER A 47 -7.05 9.40 -9.38
CA SER A 47 -7.65 8.52 -10.39
C SER A 47 -9.14 8.84 -10.48
N ASN A 48 -9.63 9.08 -11.69
CA ASN A 48 -11.04 9.34 -12.00
C ASN A 48 -11.90 8.07 -11.96
N GLY A 49 -11.31 6.90 -11.67
CA GLY A 49 -12.06 5.66 -11.50
C GLY A 49 -12.76 5.63 -10.13
N ASN A 50 -14.02 5.20 -10.07
CA ASN A 50 -14.70 4.93 -8.80
C ASN A 50 -14.62 3.44 -8.43
N LEU A 51 -13.53 2.75 -8.81
CA LEU A 51 -13.39 1.31 -8.72
C LEU A 51 -12.38 0.89 -7.63
N LEU A 52 -12.83 0.11 -6.66
CA LEU A 52 -12.02 -0.58 -5.66
C LEU A 52 -11.96 -2.07 -5.99
N LEU A 53 -10.76 -2.60 -6.25
CA LEU A 53 -10.54 -4.02 -6.51
C LEU A 53 -10.20 -4.76 -5.22
N LEU A 54 -11.00 -5.78 -4.86
CA LEU A 54 -10.65 -6.74 -3.83
C LEU A 54 -9.89 -7.90 -4.46
N VAL A 55 -8.62 -8.06 -4.10
CA VAL A 55 -7.72 -9.10 -4.59
C VAL A 55 -7.04 -9.80 -3.42
N GLY A 56 -6.45 -10.96 -3.64
CA GLY A 56 -5.75 -11.70 -2.59
C GLY A 56 -5.97 -13.21 -2.63
N PRO A 57 -5.24 -13.97 -1.80
CA PRO A 57 -5.31 -15.44 -1.73
C PRO A 57 -6.74 -15.97 -1.55
N PRO A 58 -7.00 -17.24 -1.94
CA PRO A 58 -8.24 -17.91 -1.57
C PRO A 58 -8.41 -17.91 -0.05
N ASP A 59 -9.66 -17.92 0.42
CA ASP A 59 -10.03 -17.89 1.84
C ASP A 59 -9.58 -16.67 2.67
N GLY A 60 -9.06 -15.63 2.00
CA GLY A 60 -8.67 -14.36 2.64
C GLY A 60 -9.84 -13.54 3.18
N GLY A 61 -11.10 -13.83 2.80
CA GLY A 61 -12.29 -13.10 3.26
C GLY A 61 -12.78 -11.99 2.33
N LYS A 62 -12.29 -11.91 1.08
CA LYS A 62 -12.70 -10.90 0.08
C LYS A 62 -14.21 -10.78 -0.08
N THR A 63 -14.87 -11.92 -0.29
CA THR A 63 -16.32 -11.97 -0.51
C THR A 63 -17.10 -11.62 0.76
N ALA A 64 -16.59 -12.00 1.94
CA ALA A 64 -17.20 -11.62 3.21
C ALA A 64 -17.13 -10.10 3.44
N ILE A 65 -15.99 -9.46 3.11
CA ILE A 65 -15.86 -8.00 3.12
C ILE A 65 -16.84 -7.37 2.14
N LEU A 66 -16.93 -7.86 0.90
CA LEU A 66 -17.89 -7.35 -0.08
C LEU A 66 -19.33 -7.48 0.41
N SER A 67 -19.73 -8.64 0.92
CA SER A 67 -21.08 -8.85 1.46
C SER A 67 -21.40 -7.92 2.62
N MET A 68 -20.43 -7.72 3.54
CA MET A 68 -20.60 -6.79 4.66
C MET A 68 -20.69 -5.33 4.19
N LEU A 69 -19.95 -4.93 3.15
CA LEU A 69 -20.02 -3.57 2.60
C LEU A 69 -21.34 -3.29 1.86
N VAL A 70 -21.92 -4.30 1.20
CA VAL A 70 -23.11 -4.16 0.35
C VAL A 70 -24.41 -4.38 1.13
N TYR A 71 -24.46 -5.42 1.95
CA TYR A 71 -25.67 -5.90 2.62
C TYR A 71 -25.68 -5.64 4.13
N ASP A 72 -24.61 -5.06 4.68
CA ASP A 72 -24.38 -4.89 6.12
C ASP A 72 -24.46 -6.21 6.93
N GLN A 73 -24.28 -7.33 6.22
CA GLN A 73 -24.33 -8.67 6.79
C GLN A 73 -23.28 -9.56 6.14
N ALA A 74 -22.57 -10.32 6.98
CA ALA A 74 -21.63 -11.34 6.55
C ALA A 74 -22.36 -12.65 6.25
N LEU A 75 -22.74 -12.85 4.99
CA LEU A 75 -23.36 -14.10 4.54
C LEU A 75 -22.33 -15.24 4.52
N PRO A 76 -22.73 -16.51 4.70
CA PRO A 76 -21.85 -17.65 4.46
C PRO A 76 -21.38 -17.66 3.00
N THR A 77 -20.08 -17.45 2.76
CA THR A 77 -19.51 -17.39 1.40
C THR A 77 -18.62 -18.60 1.11
N HIS A 78 -18.76 -19.18 -0.09
CA HIS A 78 -17.82 -20.15 -0.66
C HIS A 78 -16.83 -19.44 -1.61
N THR A 79 -15.81 -20.15 -2.10
CA THR A 79 -14.81 -19.60 -3.02
C THR A 79 -15.48 -19.04 -4.30
N SER A 80 -15.32 -17.74 -4.56
CA SER A 80 -15.88 -17.10 -5.76
C SER A 80 -15.32 -17.74 -7.04
N LEU A 81 -16.22 -18.16 -7.94
CA LEU A 81 -15.88 -18.70 -9.26
C LEU A 81 -16.02 -17.66 -10.39
N GLN A 82 -16.64 -16.51 -10.10
CA GLN A 82 -16.84 -15.39 -11.03
C GLN A 82 -16.55 -14.07 -10.33
N VAL A 83 -16.18 -13.06 -11.11
CA VAL A 83 -15.98 -11.68 -10.65
C VAL A 83 -17.32 -11.08 -10.24
N ASN A 84 -17.39 -10.54 -9.02
CA ASN A 84 -18.60 -9.91 -8.49
C ASN A 84 -18.38 -8.41 -8.37
N ALA A 85 -19.21 -7.61 -9.03
CA ALA A 85 -19.17 -6.15 -8.97
C ALA A 85 -20.42 -5.65 -8.23
N SER A 86 -20.23 -4.82 -7.20
CA SER A 86 -21.34 -4.20 -6.46
C SER A 86 -21.07 -2.72 -6.23
N SER A 87 -22.11 -1.90 -6.33
CA SER A 87 -22.01 -0.47 -6.03
C SER A 87 -22.30 -0.24 -4.56
N VAL A 88 -21.34 0.34 -3.83
CA VAL A 88 -21.44 0.69 -2.42
C VAL A 88 -21.65 2.20 -2.33
N ALA A 89 -22.70 2.62 -1.61
CA ALA A 89 -22.93 4.02 -1.29
C ALA A 89 -22.00 4.43 -0.15
N VAL A 90 -21.05 5.32 -0.41
CA VAL A 90 -20.14 5.86 0.60
C VAL A 90 -20.75 7.15 1.16
N PRO A 91 -20.91 7.27 2.50
CA PRO A 91 -21.40 8.50 3.10
C PRO A 91 -20.59 9.72 2.62
N ARG A 92 -21.27 10.82 2.28
CA ARG A 92 -20.67 12.09 1.82
C ARG A 92 -19.97 12.07 0.44
N LYS A 93 -19.98 10.98 -0.32
CA LYS A 93 -19.38 10.89 -1.67
C LYS A 93 -20.27 10.18 -2.70
N ARG A 94 -19.77 10.06 -3.94
CA ARG A 94 -20.41 9.27 -5.01
C ARG A 94 -20.42 7.78 -4.67
N THR A 95 -21.15 7.00 -5.47
CA THR A 95 -21.09 5.54 -5.47
C THR A 95 -19.69 5.04 -5.81
N LEU A 96 -19.18 4.12 -4.99
CA LEU A 96 -17.93 3.39 -5.23
C LEU A 96 -18.27 1.98 -5.71
N THR A 97 -17.77 1.58 -6.86
CA THR A 97 -17.91 0.21 -7.36
C THR A 97 -16.82 -0.64 -6.71
N VAL A 98 -17.21 -1.67 -5.97
CA VAL A 98 -16.30 -2.65 -5.39
C VAL A 98 -16.38 -3.94 -6.21
N VAL A 99 -15.23 -4.43 -6.66
CA VAL A 99 -15.14 -5.64 -7.49
C VAL A 99 -14.32 -6.71 -6.75
N ASP A 100 -14.95 -7.84 -6.43
CA ASP A 100 -14.31 -9.04 -5.89
C ASP A 100 -13.74 -9.89 -7.02
N ILE A 101 -12.40 -9.98 -7.07
CA ILE A 101 -11.70 -10.85 -8.01
C ILE A 101 -11.37 -12.19 -7.32
N PRO A 102 -11.80 -13.32 -7.90
CA PRO A 102 -11.45 -14.64 -7.39
C PRO A 102 -9.94 -14.86 -7.18
N GLY A 103 -9.58 -15.37 -6.00
CA GLY A 103 -8.17 -15.61 -5.62
C GLY A 103 -7.56 -16.90 -6.19
N HIS A 104 -8.34 -17.72 -6.92
CA HIS A 104 -7.87 -19.01 -7.41
C HIS A 104 -6.85 -18.82 -8.56
N PRO A 105 -5.71 -19.54 -8.58
CA PRO A 105 -4.62 -19.31 -9.54
C PRO A 105 -5.03 -19.29 -11.02
N ARG A 106 -6.04 -20.07 -11.41
CA ARG A 106 -6.58 -20.09 -12.79
C ARG A 106 -7.27 -18.80 -13.23
N ILE A 107 -7.84 -18.04 -12.30
CA ILE A 107 -8.75 -16.91 -12.59
C ILE A 107 -8.27 -15.59 -12.00
N ARG A 108 -7.21 -15.60 -11.18
CA ARG A 108 -6.59 -14.38 -10.62
C ARG A 108 -6.01 -13.43 -11.67
N ASN A 109 -5.77 -13.89 -12.90
CA ASN A 109 -5.29 -13.04 -13.99
C ASN A 109 -6.33 -12.01 -14.47
N GLN A 110 -7.61 -12.18 -14.11
CA GLN A 110 -8.69 -11.21 -14.40
C GLN A 110 -8.49 -9.84 -13.72
N VAL A 111 -7.54 -9.74 -12.77
CA VAL A 111 -7.10 -8.45 -12.23
C VAL A 111 -6.59 -7.54 -13.34
N ASN A 112 -5.89 -8.06 -14.35
CA ASN A 112 -5.27 -7.26 -15.42
C ASN A 112 -6.31 -6.51 -16.29
N GLU A 113 -7.54 -7.02 -16.37
CA GLU A 113 -8.63 -6.37 -17.10
C GLU A 113 -9.20 -5.16 -16.35
N HIS A 114 -9.10 -5.16 -15.03
CA HIS A 114 -9.74 -4.18 -14.17
C HIS A 114 -8.75 -3.19 -13.55
N ILE A 115 -7.47 -3.56 -13.44
CA ILE A 115 -6.42 -2.78 -12.74
C ILE A 115 -6.25 -1.39 -13.33
N ALA A 116 -6.31 -1.26 -14.66
CA ALA A 116 -6.24 0.03 -15.35
C ALA A 116 -7.38 0.98 -14.92
N ASN A 117 -8.59 0.46 -14.74
CA ASN A 117 -9.74 1.28 -14.36
C ASN A 117 -9.89 1.47 -12.84
N SER A 118 -8.99 0.87 -12.06
CA SER A 118 -9.05 0.93 -10.61
C SER A 118 -8.45 2.22 -10.06
N LYS A 119 -9.09 2.77 -9.02
CA LYS A 119 -8.51 3.83 -8.20
C LYS A 119 -7.71 3.27 -7.05
N ALA A 120 -8.12 2.10 -6.57
CA ALA A 120 -7.46 1.42 -5.49
C ALA A 120 -7.58 -0.09 -5.61
N ILE A 121 -6.57 -0.77 -5.06
CA ILE A 121 -6.50 -2.21 -4.95
C ILE A 121 -6.39 -2.55 -3.46
N ALA A 122 -7.37 -3.25 -2.91
CA ALA A 122 -7.31 -3.83 -1.59
C ALA A 122 -6.89 -5.31 -1.67
N PHE A 123 -5.64 -5.58 -1.29
CA PHE A 123 -5.08 -6.91 -1.16
C PHE A 123 -5.41 -7.51 0.21
N VAL A 124 -6.37 -8.44 0.24
CA VAL A 124 -6.92 -9.04 1.46
C VAL A 124 -6.12 -10.25 1.89
N VAL A 125 -5.58 -10.21 3.11
CA VAL A 125 -4.72 -11.23 3.69
C VAL A 125 -5.34 -11.74 4.99
N ASP A 126 -5.41 -13.06 5.14
CA ASP A 126 -5.77 -13.67 6.42
C ASP A 126 -4.60 -13.56 7.41
N ALA A 127 -4.74 -12.65 8.38
CA ALA A 127 -3.72 -12.37 9.39
C ALA A 127 -3.49 -13.53 10.37
N SER A 128 -4.47 -14.43 10.52
CA SER A 128 -4.36 -15.59 11.42
C SER A 128 -3.50 -16.71 10.83
N THR A 129 -3.49 -16.85 9.49
CA THR A 129 -2.79 -17.93 8.77
C THR A 129 -1.53 -17.48 8.03
N ILE A 130 -1.22 -16.17 8.02
CA ILE A 130 -0.09 -15.60 7.28
C ILE A 130 1.27 -16.23 7.58
N SER A 131 1.50 -16.76 8.80
CA SER A 131 2.77 -17.43 9.13
C SER A 131 2.96 -18.76 8.44
N ARG A 132 1.88 -19.43 8.04
CA ARG A 132 1.94 -20.69 7.28
C ARG A 132 1.88 -20.42 5.79
N ASN A 133 1.06 -19.46 5.38
CA ASN A 133 0.77 -19.19 3.98
C ASN A 133 1.64 -18.09 3.36
N GLY A 134 2.53 -17.46 4.14
CA GLY A 134 3.37 -16.32 3.75
C GLY A 134 3.99 -16.40 2.35
N PRO A 135 4.68 -17.51 1.97
CA PRO A 135 5.30 -17.63 0.65
C PRO A 135 4.30 -17.57 -0.52
N VAL A 136 3.12 -18.17 -0.36
CA VAL A 136 2.06 -18.22 -1.38
C VAL A 136 1.35 -16.86 -1.47
N VAL A 137 1.12 -16.22 -0.32
CA VAL A 137 0.53 -14.87 -0.28
C VAL A 137 1.48 -13.85 -0.91
N ALA A 138 2.77 -13.92 -0.59
CA ALA A 138 3.80 -13.05 -1.16
C ALA A 138 3.95 -13.26 -2.67
N GLU A 139 3.78 -14.47 -3.18
CA GLU A 139 3.72 -14.73 -4.63
C GLU A 139 2.63 -13.92 -5.30
N HIS A 140 1.43 -14.01 -4.76
CA HIS A 140 0.28 -13.36 -5.34
C HIS A 140 0.45 -11.85 -5.23
N LEU A 141 0.95 -11.35 -4.10
CA LEU A 141 1.24 -9.94 -3.94
C LEU A 141 2.28 -9.45 -4.94
N HIS A 142 3.38 -10.19 -5.17
CA HIS A 142 4.39 -9.84 -6.18
C HIS A 142 3.77 -9.73 -7.58
N MET A 143 2.86 -10.63 -7.96
CA MET A 143 2.14 -10.49 -9.23
C MET A 143 1.32 -9.19 -9.31
N ILE A 144 0.66 -8.79 -8.22
CA ILE A 144 -0.09 -7.53 -8.14
C ILE A 144 0.85 -6.33 -8.21
N LEU A 145 1.97 -6.34 -7.47
CA LEU A 145 2.97 -5.27 -7.51
C LEU A 145 3.53 -5.11 -8.93
N ASN A 146 3.87 -6.22 -9.60
CA ASN A 146 4.29 -6.21 -11.00
C ASN A 146 3.20 -5.65 -11.92
N ALA A 147 1.94 -6.06 -11.74
CA ALA A 147 0.83 -5.57 -12.54
C ALA A 147 0.65 -4.05 -12.38
N ILE A 148 0.78 -3.52 -11.16
CA ILE A 148 0.74 -2.07 -10.88
C ILE A 148 1.89 -1.37 -11.59
N THR A 149 3.14 -1.84 -11.44
CA THR A 149 4.31 -1.20 -12.05
C THR A 149 4.38 -1.35 -13.56
N SER A 150 3.69 -2.35 -14.12
CA SER A 150 3.60 -2.56 -15.58
C SER A 150 2.57 -1.65 -16.27
N LEU A 151 1.80 -0.87 -15.51
CA LEU A 151 0.86 0.08 -16.09
C LEU A 151 1.59 1.16 -16.89
N PRO A 152 0.99 1.66 -17.99
CA PRO A 152 1.59 2.73 -18.77
C PRO A 152 1.89 3.97 -17.92
N PRO A 153 3.03 4.67 -18.13
CA PRO A 153 3.40 5.86 -17.36
C PRO A 153 2.44 7.05 -17.57
N SER A 154 1.58 6.98 -18.59
CA SER A 154 0.50 7.94 -18.82
C SER A 154 -0.69 7.76 -17.86
N GLN A 155 -0.73 6.66 -17.11
CA GLN A 155 -1.83 6.30 -16.23
C GLN A 155 -1.49 6.57 -14.77
N VAL A 156 -2.49 7.02 -14.01
CA VAL A 156 -2.36 7.19 -12.56
C VAL A 156 -2.33 5.80 -11.92
N LEU A 157 -1.27 5.51 -11.16
CA LEU A 157 -1.14 4.26 -10.42
C LEU A 157 -2.23 4.16 -9.34
N PRO A 158 -2.92 3.01 -9.21
CA PRO A 158 -3.89 2.81 -8.14
C PRO A 158 -3.21 2.75 -6.78
N SER A 159 -3.91 3.25 -5.74
CA SER A 159 -3.43 3.11 -4.35
C SER A 159 -3.49 1.64 -3.93
N LEU A 160 -2.41 1.12 -3.34
CA LEU A 160 -2.38 -0.25 -2.81
C LEU A 160 -2.71 -0.25 -1.32
N LEU A 161 -3.69 -1.06 -0.93
CA LEU A 161 -4.13 -1.26 0.43
C LEU A 161 -3.95 -2.72 0.81
N ILE A 162 -3.18 -3.01 1.86
CA ILE A 162 -3.03 -4.37 2.40
C ILE A 162 -3.94 -4.52 3.61
N LEU A 163 -4.98 -5.34 3.46
CA LEU A 163 -5.96 -5.61 4.51
C LEU A 163 -5.55 -6.86 5.30
N ALA A 164 -5.10 -6.66 6.55
CA ALA A 164 -4.92 -7.71 7.53
C ALA A 164 -6.29 -8.14 8.08
N HIS A 165 -6.95 -9.02 7.35
CA HIS A 165 -8.28 -9.54 7.65
C HIS A 165 -8.26 -10.68 8.67
N LYS A 166 -9.42 -10.94 9.30
CA LYS A 166 -9.57 -11.87 10.43
C LYS A 166 -8.63 -11.54 11.59
N SER A 167 -8.42 -10.24 11.81
CA SER A 167 -7.55 -9.74 12.88
C SER A 167 -8.01 -10.22 14.26
N ASP A 168 -9.31 -10.41 14.46
CA ASP A 168 -9.94 -10.98 15.66
C ASP A 168 -9.46 -12.40 16.00
N LEU A 169 -9.04 -13.18 15.00
CA LEU A 169 -8.51 -14.53 15.20
C LEU A 169 -7.02 -14.54 15.57
N VAL A 170 -6.36 -13.38 15.53
CA VAL A 170 -4.96 -13.24 15.94
C VAL A 170 -4.92 -13.26 17.48
N LYS A 171 -4.55 -14.41 18.03
CA LYS A 171 -4.48 -14.65 19.48
C LYS A 171 -3.63 -13.58 20.17
N SER A 172 -4.27 -12.69 20.92
CA SER A 172 -3.64 -11.78 21.88
C SER A 172 -4.58 -11.58 23.06
N GLY A 173 -4.06 -11.61 24.29
CA GLY A 173 -4.85 -11.40 25.51
C GLY A 173 -5.16 -9.92 25.80
N THR A 174 -5.27 -9.07 24.77
CA THR A 174 -5.28 -7.60 24.86
C THR A 174 -6.47 -6.98 24.11
N THR A 175 -6.65 -5.66 24.23
CA THR A 175 -7.77 -4.87 23.66
C THR A 175 -7.82 -4.88 22.12
N SER A 176 -9.00 -4.71 21.52
CA SER A 176 -9.24 -4.78 20.05
C SER A 176 -8.29 -3.92 19.19
N SER A 177 -8.02 -2.67 19.57
CA SER A 177 -7.13 -1.77 18.81
C SER A 177 -5.67 -2.26 18.77
N THR A 178 -5.22 -2.94 19.83
CA THR A 178 -3.89 -3.56 19.87
C THR A 178 -3.81 -4.82 19.03
N ILE A 179 -4.94 -5.52 18.85
CA ILE A 179 -5.02 -6.73 18.02
C ILE A 179 -4.88 -6.35 16.55
N GLU A 180 -5.58 -5.32 16.08
CA GLU A 180 -5.45 -4.83 14.70
C GLU A 180 -4.03 -4.38 14.38
N ALA A 181 -3.42 -3.58 15.26
CA ALA A 181 -2.03 -3.15 15.10
C ALA A 181 -1.05 -4.35 15.06
N LEU A 182 -1.28 -5.36 15.91
CA LEU A 182 -0.46 -6.57 15.93
C LEU A 182 -0.63 -7.40 14.65
N ALA A 183 -1.87 -7.53 14.15
CA ALA A 183 -2.18 -8.20 12.89
C ALA A 183 -1.49 -7.51 11.70
N ILE A 184 -1.60 -6.18 11.63
CA ILE A 184 -0.93 -5.36 10.60
C ILE A 184 0.58 -5.57 10.63
N ASN A 185 1.21 -5.43 11.80
CA ASN A 185 2.65 -5.61 11.94
C ASN A 185 3.10 -7.02 11.54
N ARG A 186 2.36 -8.06 11.96
CA ARG A 186 2.65 -9.44 11.60
C ARG A 186 2.60 -9.65 10.08
N VAL A 187 1.56 -9.14 9.42
CA VAL A 187 1.40 -9.23 7.96
C VAL A 187 2.52 -8.47 7.25
N LYS A 188 2.79 -7.21 7.64
CA LYS A 188 3.86 -6.38 7.05
C LYS A 188 5.21 -7.09 7.14
N THR A 189 5.64 -7.49 8.33
CA THR A 189 6.95 -8.13 8.53
C THR A 189 7.10 -9.45 7.77
N ILE A 190 6.05 -10.28 7.71
CA ILE A 190 6.11 -11.54 6.99
C ILE A 190 6.19 -11.31 5.48
N LEU A 191 5.38 -10.40 4.94
CA LEU A 191 5.37 -10.11 3.51
C LEU A 191 6.67 -9.46 3.06
N GLU A 192 7.21 -8.48 3.80
CA GLU A 192 8.51 -7.87 3.48
C GLU A 192 9.62 -8.91 3.41
N ARG A 193 9.68 -9.81 4.39
CA ARG A 193 10.66 -10.90 4.43
C ARG A 193 10.51 -11.88 3.27
N GLU A 194 9.29 -12.27 2.89
CA GLU A 194 9.09 -13.22 1.78
C GLU A 194 9.28 -12.55 0.40
N LEU A 195 8.91 -11.27 0.25
CA LEU A 195 9.19 -10.50 -0.97
C LEU A 195 10.68 -10.23 -1.15
N GLU A 196 11.41 -9.95 -0.07
CA GLU A 196 12.87 -9.80 -0.12
C GLU A 196 13.56 -11.09 -0.56
N LYS A 197 13.13 -12.25 -0.04
CA LYS A 197 13.65 -13.55 -0.50
C LYS A 197 13.41 -13.76 -1.99
N ARG A 198 12.23 -13.37 -2.50
CA ARG A 198 11.89 -13.47 -3.92
C ARG A 198 12.78 -12.55 -4.76
N ARG A 199 12.92 -11.29 -4.37
CA ARG A 199 13.82 -10.32 -5.01
C ARG A 199 15.27 -10.82 -5.04
N ALA A 200 15.77 -11.35 -3.93
CA ALA A 200 17.12 -11.92 -3.84
C ALA A 200 17.28 -13.18 -4.72
N SER A 201 16.25 -14.03 -4.81
CA SER A 201 16.28 -15.21 -5.68
C SER A 201 16.29 -14.86 -7.17
N GLN A 202 15.63 -13.77 -7.58
CA GLN A 202 15.67 -13.27 -8.95
C GLN A 202 17.02 -12.60 -9.27
N SER A 203 17.57 -11.80 -8.36
CA SER A 203 18.86 -11.14 -8.54
C SER A 203 20.06 -12.10 -8.49
N GLY A 204 19.95 -13.21 -7.76
CA GLY A 204 21.00 -14.23 -7.64
C GLY A 204 21.00 -15.30 -8.74
N GLY A 205 19.98 -15.30 -9.60
CA GLY A 205 19.75 -16.34 -10.62
C GLY A 205 20.41 -16.09 -11.99
N VAL A 206 21.10 -14.96 -12.19
CA VAL A 206 21.66 -14.52 -13.50
C VAL A 206 22.92 -15.33 -13.92
N GLY A 207 23.14 -16.52 -13.36
CA GLY A 207 24.38 -17.31 -13.55
C GLY A 207 24.21 -18.75 -14.01
N VAL A 208 22.99 -19.24 -14.28
CA VAL A 208 22.79 -20.62 -14.77
C VAL A 208 21.89 -20.58 -15.99
N GLU A 209 22.51 -20.66 -17.17
CA GLU A 209 21.86 -21.10 -18.39
C GLU A 209 21.34 -22.53 -18.16
N GLU A 210 20.10 -22.66 -17.68
CA GLU A 210 19.39 -23.92 -17.60
C GLU A 210 18.73 -24.17 -18.96
N LEU A 211 19.46 -24.90 -19.80
CA LEU A 211 18.99 -25.45 -21.06
C LEU A 211 17.80 -26.40 -20.78
N GLY A 212 16.61 -25.97 -21.20
CA GLY A 212 15.50 -26.87 -21.52
C GLY A 212 14.45 -27.05 -20.43
N GLU A 213 13.50 -26.12 -20.38
CA GLU A 213 12.06 -26.40 -20.27
C GLU A 213 11.31 -25.09 -20.57
N GLU A 214 10.37 -25.09 -21.52
CA GLU A 214 9.46 -23.97 -21.79
C GLU A 214 8.47 -23.78 -20.63
N GLY A 215 8.97 -23.41 -19.45
CA GLY A 215 8.21 -22.79 -18.39
C GLY A 215 8.72 -21.38 -18.26
N ALA A 216 8.13 -20.44 -18.99
CA ALA A 216 8.51 -19.03 -18.96
C ALA A 216 8.64 -18.55 -17.51
N ARG A 217 9.88 -18.49 -16.99
CA ARG A 217 10.22 -17.67 -15.83
C ARG A 217 10.12 -16.24 -16.34
N THR A 218 8.90 -15.72 -16.44
CA THR A 218 8.69 -14.31 -16.69
C THR A 218 9.42 -13.58 -15.57
N GLU A 219 10.46 -12.83 -15.90
CA GLU A 219 11.13 -11.91 -15.00
C GLU A 219 10.09 -10.88 -14.52
N LEU A 220 9.35 -11.26 -13.48
CA LEU A 220 8.34 -10.42 -12.86
C LEU A 220 9.07 -9.30 -12.14
N GLY A 221 8.94 -8.07 -12.67
CA GLY A 221 9.41 -6.84 -12.05
C GLY A 221 8.56 -6.44 -10.85
N GLY A 222 8.65 -5.16 -10.46
CA GLY A 222 7.77 -4.59 -9.42
C GLY A 222 8.22 -4.78 -7.97
N LEU A 223 9.44 -5.28 -7.73
CA LEU A 223 10.08 -5.31 -6.40
C LEU A 223 11.20 -4.27 -6.25
N GLU A 224 11.19 -3.26 -7.11
CA GLU A 224 12.17 -2.17 -7.11
C GLU A 224 11.95 -1.25 -5.91
N CYS A 225 13.03 -0.92 -5.22
CA CYS A 225 13.02 -0.09 -4.02
C CYS A 225 14.11 0.97 -4.11
N SER A 226 13.78 2.21 -3.75
CA SER A 226 14.67 3.38 -3.84
C SER A 226 15.70 3.48 -2.69
N GLY A 227 15.88 2.42 -1.90
CA GLY A 227 16.69 2.42 -0.68
C GLY A 227 18.15 2.00 -0.86
N GLU A 228 19.07 2.69 -0.17
CA GLU A 228 20.54 2.45 -0.21
C GLU A 228 20.99 1.02 0.11
N LYS A 229 20.17 0.22 0.80
CA LYS A 229 20.53 -1.14 1.23
C LYS A 229 19.96 -2.26 0.36
N GLY A 230 19.20 -1.94 -0.69
CA GLY A 230 18.59 -2.93 -1.57
C GLY A 230 17.55 -3.85 -0.91
N VAL A 231 17.31 -3.80 0.40
CA VAL A 231 16.31 -4.65 1.07
C VAL A 231 14.90 -4.14 0.77
N PHE A 232 14.02 -5.04 0.35
CA PHE A 232 12.61 -4.73 0.09
C PHE A 232 11.90 -4.28 1.36
N ARG A 233 11.28 -3.10 1.29
CA ARG A 233 10.34 -2.58 2.30
C ARG A 233 9.21 -1.85 1.59
N PHE A 234 8.00 -1.97 2.11
CA PHE A 234 6.85 -1.29 1.50
C PHE A 234 7.01 0.24 1.51
N ASP A 235 7.66 0.78 2.53
CA ASP A 235 7.90 2.23 2.66
C ASP A 235 8.92 2.78 1.63
N ALA A 236 9.71 1.90 1.01
CA ALA A 236 10.72 2.24 0.01
C ALA A 236 10.35 1.78 -1.41
N TRP A 237 9.17 1.17 -1.58
CA TRP A 237 8.71 0.63 -2.86
C TRP A 237 8.43 1.75 -3.86
N GLU A 238 8.95 1.61 -5.09
CA GLU A 238 8.85 2.66 -6.11
C GLU A 238 7.49 2.70 -6.81
N GLY A 239 6.69 1.63 -6.68
CA GLY A 239 5.39 1.51 -7.36
C GLY A 239 4.23 2.26 -6.70
N GLY A 240 4.46 3.02 -5.63
CA GLY A 240 3.48 3.90 -5.01
C GLY A 240 3.35 3.73 -3.50
N GLU A 241 2.34 4.40 -2.93
CA GLU A 241 2.04 4.31 -1.49
C GLU A 241 1.29 3.02 -1.17
N VAL A 242 1.71 2.35 -0.09
CA VAL A 242 1.09 1.15 0.44
C VAL A 242 0.54 1.44 1.83
N VAL A 243 -0.78 1.34 1.97
CA VAL A 243 -1.47 1.52 3.26
C VAL A 243 -1.77 0.14 3.86
N PHE A 244 -1.68 0.01 5.18
CA PHE A 244 -2.07 -1.22 5.88
C PHE A 244 -3.23 -0.94 6.82
N LEU A 245 -4.27 -1.79 6.79
CA LEU A 245 -5.41 -1.70 7.71
C LEU A 245 -5.74 -3.08 8.29
N GLY A 246 -6.17 -3.10 9.55
CA GLY A 246 -6.74 -4.27 10.20
C GLY A 246 -8.24 -4.33 9.94
N THR A 247 -8.76 -5.51 9.64
CA THR A 247 -10.21 -5.72 9.50
C THR A 247 -10.65 -7.03 10.13
N SER A 248 -11.90 -7.08 10.56
CA SER A 248 -12.56 -8.30 11.01
C SER A 248 -14.03 -8.31 10.60
N VAL A 249 -14.56 -9.49 10.31
CA VAL A 249 -15.98 -9.69 9.97
C VAL A 249 -16.45 -10.93 10.72
N LYS A 250 -17.48 -10.78 11.56
CA LYS A 250 -18.10 -11.90 12.28
C LYS A 250 -19.11 -12.59 11.37
N THR A 251 -18.85 -13.84 10.96
CA THR A 251 -19.78 -14.68 10.21
C THR A 251 -20.65 -15.51 11.16
N GLY A 252 -21.95 -15.19 11.28
CA GLY A 252 -22.89 -15.97 12.10
C GLY A 252 -24.25 -15.30 12.36
N LYS A 253 -25.29 -16.11 12.60
CA LYS A 253 -26.70 -15.74 12.82
C LYS A 253 -26.98 -15.01 14.15
N SER A 254 -25.95 -14.52 14.83
CA SER A 254 -26.01 -13.84 16.11
C SER A 254 -25.63 -12.38 15.93
N VAL A 255 -26.46 -11.65 15.18
CA VAL A 255 -26.54 -10.19 15.35
C VAL A 255 -27.46 -9.96 16.54
N GLU A 256 -26.97 -10.28 17.74
CA GLU A 256 -27.45 -9.57 18.93
C GLU A 256 -26.68 -8.26 18.99
N GLU A 257 -27.43 -7.16 18.96
CA GLU A 257 -27.06 -5.75 18.92
C GLU A 257 -26.21 -5.25 20.12
N LYS A 258 -25.24 -6.02 20.62
CA LYS A 258 -24.56 -5.68 21.88
C LYS A 258 -23.04 -5.60 21.91
N ASP A 259 -22.33 -5.86 20.82
CA ASP A 259 -20.89 -5.55 20.72
C ASP A 259 -20.63 -4.63 19.52
N GLY A 260 -20.83 -3.33 19.74
CA GLY A 260 -20.72 -2.26 18.75
C GLY A 260 -19.29 -1.89 18.34
N VAL A 261 -18.50 -2.87 17.87
CA VAL A 261 -17.22 -2.59 17.19
C VAL A 261 -17.35 -3.05 15.73
N ASP A 262 -17.58 -2.08 14.84
CA ASP A 262 -17.54 -2.32 13.39
C ASP A 262 -16.09 -2.63 12.98
N GLY A 263 -15.81 -3.92 12.77
CA GLY A 263 -14.50 -4.41 12.36
C GLY A 263 -14.07 -3.96 10.95
N LEU A 264 -14.91 -3.20 10.23
CA LEU A 264 -14.60 -2.54 8.96
C LEU A 264 -14.51 -1.01 9.08
N ALA A 265 -14.64 -0.43 10.27
CA ALA A 265 -14.64 1.03 10.46
C ALA A 265 -13.43 1.71 9.77
N SER A 266 -12.22 1.18 10.00
CA SER A 266 -10.98 1.68 9.39
C SER A 266 -11.00 1.62 7.86
N LEU A 267 -11.62 0.58 7.28
CA LEU A 267 -11.78 0.46 5.83
C LEU A 267 -12.83 1.44 5.30
N ARG A 268 -13.95 1.63 6.01
CA ARG A 268 -15.01 2.58 5.63
C ARG A 268 -14.51 4.02 5.69
N GLU A 269 -13.77 4.39 6.73
CA GLU A 269 -13.13 5.71 6.85
C GLU A 269 -12.15 5.94 5.69
N TRP A 270 -11.31 4.95 5.39
CA TRP A 270 -10.41 5.04 4.24
C TRP A 270 -11.17 5.18 2.91
N MET A 271 -12.28 4.46 2.72
CA MET A 271 -13.16 4.60 1.56
C MET A 271 -13.83 5.98 1.52
N GLU A 272 -14.22 6.56 2.65
CA GLU A 272 -14.75 7.92 2.71
C GLU A 272 -13.71 8.96 2.30
N ASP A 273 -12.45 8.80 2.68
CA ASP A 273 -11.39 9.73 2.29
C ASP A 273 -10.93 9.53 0.84
N ASN A 274 -11.01 8.31 0.33
CA ASN A 274 -10.46 7.91 -0.97
C ASN A 274 -11.50 7.54 -2.05
N ALA A 275 -12.81 7.60 -1.80
CA ALA A 275 -13.85 7.49 -2.84
C ALA A 275 -13.92 8.74 -3.74
#